data_AF-A0A9E1SBV6-F1
#
_entry.id   AF-A0A9E1SBV6-F1
#
_cell.length_a   1.000
_cell.length_b   1.000
_cell.length_c   1.000
_cell.angle_alpha   90.00
_cell.angle_beta   90.00
_cell.angle_gamma   90.00
#
_symmetry.space_group_name_H-M   'P 1'
#
loop_
_entity.id
_entity.type
_entity.pdbx_description
1 polymer ?
#
loop_
_entity_poly.entity_id
_entity_poly.type
_entity_poly.pdbx_seq_one_letter_code
_entity_poly.pdbx_strand_id
1 'polypeptide(L)' 'MKVTVVGAGNVGATCADVLAQREIANEIVLLDIKEGFAEGKALDIWQTSPVNLYDSRTIGSTSNYEMTKDSEVVVITSG' A
#
# COMPACT_ATOMS: atom_id res chain seq x y z
N MET A 1 5.93 3.67 11.70
CA MET A 1 4.63 4.20 11.27
C MET A 1 3.94 3.23 10.32
N LYS A 2 2.66 2.94 10.54
CA LYS A 2 1.81 2.14 9.63
C LYS A 2 0.74 2.99 8.95
N VAL A 3 0.62 2.87 7.63
CA VAL A 3 -0.38 3.60 6.81
C VAL A 3 -1.24 2.62 6.03
N THR A 4 -2.55 2.85 6.00
CA THR A 4 -3.47 2.14 5.09
C THR A 4 -3.92 3.05 3.96
N VAL A 5 -3.91 2.54 2.73
CA VAL A 5 -4.53 3.17 1.57
C VAL A 5 -5.72 2.31 1.12
N VAL A 6 -6.92 2.85 1.19
CA VAL A 6 -8.17 2.19 0.74
C VAL A 6 -8.45 2.57 -0.70
N GLY A 7 -8.50 1.57 -1.57
CA GLY A 7 -8.57 1.68 -3.02
C GLY A 7 -7.18 1.48 -3.65
N ALA A 8 -7.04 0.45 -4.48
CA ALA A 8 -5.84 0.15 -5.27
C ALA A 8 -5.96 0.62 -6.74
N GLY A 9 -6.92 1.52 -7.03
CA GLY A 9 -6.99 2.25 -8.29
C GLY A 9 -5.76 3.12 -8.55
N ASN A 10 -5.76 3.90 -9.63
CA ASN A 10 -4.57 4.69 -10.01
C ASN A 10 -4.11 5.62 -8.89
N VAL A 11 -5.03 6.36 -8.26
CA VAL A 11 -4.71 7.30 -7.18
C VAL A 11 -4.12 6.60 -5.96
N GLY A 12 -4.79 5.56 -5.46
CA GLY A 12 -4.33 4.84 -4.27
C GLY A 12 -3.03 4.08 -4.50
N ALA A 13 -2.85 3.49 -5.67
CA ALA A 13 -1.59 2.84 -6.05
C ALA A 13 -0.42 3.83 -6.10
N THR A 14 -0.60 5.00 -6.72
CA THR A 14 0.42 6.06 -6.74
C THR A 14 0.67 6.61 -5.33
N CYS A 15 -0.37 6.76 -4.50
CA CYS A 15 -0.20 7.16 -3.12
C CYS A 15 0.68 6.17 -2.34
N ALA A 16 0.39 4.86 -2.43
CA ALA A 16 1.20 3.82 -1.78
C ALA A 16 2.65 3.81 -2.29
N ASP A 17 2.87 3.93 -3.61
CA ASP A 17 4.20 3.96 -4.21
C ASP A 17 5.03 5.17 -3.73
N VAL A 18 4.43 6.37 -3.73
CA VAL A 18 5.11 7.59 -3.25
C VAL A 18 5.39 7.54 -1.75
N LEU A 19 4.49 6.96 -0.95
CA LEU A 19 4.73 6.74 0.48
C LEU A 19 5.93 5.82 0.71
N ALA A 20 6.04 4.75 -0.08
CA ALA A 20 7.14 3.79 0.01
C ALA A 20 8.48 4.40 -0.42
N GLN A 21 8.53 5.01 -1.61
CA GLN A 21 9.76 5.60 -2.16
C GLN A 21 10.31 6.76 -1.32
N ARG A 22 9.43 7.49 -0.62
CA ARG A 22 9.83 8.61 0.26
C ARG A 22 10.05 8.19 1.71
N GLU A 23 9.93 6.91 2.01
CA GLU A 23 10.10 6.35 3.36
C GLU A 23 9.25 7.04 4.44
N ILE A 24 8.01 7.42 4.07
CA ILE A 24 7.09 8.09 5.00
C ILE A 24 6.52 7.11 6.03
N ALA A 25 6.38 5.83 5.66
CA ALA A 25 5.82 4.79 6.52
C ALA A 25 6.64 3.50 6.43
N ASN A 26 6.82 2.81 7.55
CA ASN A 26 7.53 1.53 7.58
C ASN A 26 6.69 0.40 6.98
N GLU A 27 5.37 0.46 7.14
CA GLU A 27 4.41 -0.49 6.58
C GLU A 27 3.26 0.24 5.91
N ILE A 28 2.94 -0.15 4.67
CA ILE A 28 1.87 0.39 3.84
C ILE A 28 0.95 -0.75 3.47
N VAL A 29 -0.31 -0.67 3.89
CA VAL A 29 -1.36 -1.65 3.53
C VAL A 29 -2.20 -1.06 2.42
N LEU A 30 -2.14 -1.66 1.23
CA LEU A 30 -2.99 -1.35 0.10
C LEU A 30 -4.20 -2.30 0.13
N LEU A 31 -5.39 -1.77 0.32
CA LEU A 31 -6.62 -2.55 0.45
C LEU A 31 -7.55 -2.28 -0.74
N ASP A 32 -8.05 -3.33 -1.38
CA ASP A 32 -9.08 -3.21 -2.42
C ASP A 32 -10.09 -4.37 -2.34
N ILE A 33 -11.23 -4.22 -3.01
CA ILE A 33 -12.25 -5.26 -3.11
C ILE A 33 -11.99 -6.22 -4.28
N LYS A 34 -11.24 -5.77 -5.29
CA LYS A 34 -10.94 -6.54 -6.49
C LYS A 34 -9.81 -7.53 -6.20
N GLU A 35 -10.14 -8.81 -6.32
CA GLU A 35 -9.22 -9.92 -6.06
C GLU A 35 -7.89 -9.79 -6.82
N GLY A 36 -6.79 -9.90 -6.08
CA GLY A 36 -5.42 -9.87 -6.61
C GLY A 36 -4.94 -8.49 -7.08
N PHE A 37 -5.79 -7.47 -7.05
CA PHE A 37 -5.45 -6.16 -7.60
C PHE A 37 -4.51 -5.38 -6.68
N ALA A 38 -4.81 -5.33 -5.38
CA ALA A 38 -3.95 -4.70 -4.39
C ALA A 38 -2.66 -5.50 -4.18
N GLU A 39 -2.74 -6.84 -4.15
CA GLU A 39 -1.61 -7.74 -3.99
C GLU A 39 -0.60 -7.60 -5.13
N GLY A 40 -1.08 -7.57 -6.38
CA GLY A 40 -0.22 -7.41 -7.55
C GLY A 40 0.52 -6.07 -7.53
N LYS A 41 -0.18 -4.97 -7.20
CA LYS A 41 0.42 -3.63 -7.11
C LYS A 41 1.41 -3.51 -5.95
N ALA A 42 1.07 -4.06 -4.78
CA ALA A 42 1.97 -4.06 -3.63
C ALA A 42 3.24 -4.88 -3.89
N LEU A 43 3.11 -6.02 -4.58
CA LEU A 43 4.25 -6.84 -5.00
C LEU A 43 5.14 -6.09 -5.98
N ASP A 44 4.57 -5.45 -7.00
CA ASP A 44 5.30 -4.65 -7.99
C ASP A 44 6.08 -3.51 -7.31
N ILE A 45 5.40 -2.73 -6.46
CA ILE A 45 6.04 -1.70 -5.63
C ILE A 45 7.21 -2.33 -4.87
N TRP A 46 6.98 -3.36 -4.04
CA TRP A 46 8.04 -3.94 -3.22
C TRP A 46 9.21 -4.55 -4.02
N GLN A 47 8.97 -5.09 -5.22
CA GLN A 47 10.04 -5.60 -6.08
C GLN A 47 10.96 -4.49 -6.62
N THR A 48 10.47 -3.25 -6.73
CA THR A 48 11.31 -2.09 -7.09
C THR A 48 12.17 -1.58 -5.94
N SER A 49 11.91 -1.99 -4.69
CA SER A 49 12.59 -1.45 -3.51
C SER A 49 14.12 -1.60 -3.52
N PRO A 50 14.72 -2.71 -4.00
CA PRO A 50 16.19 -2.83 -4.07
C PRO A 50 16.80 -1.95 -5.17
N VAL A 51 16.02 -1.59 -6.19
CA VAL A 51 16.45 -0.71 -7.29
C VAL A 51 16.37 0.75 -6.85
N ASN A 52 15.31 1.12 -6.15
CA ASN A 52 15.03 2.48 -5.71
C ASN A 52 15.56 2.80 -4.29
N LEU A 53 16.19 1.82 -3.64
CA LEU A 53 16.87 1.94 -2.35
C LEU A 53 15.97 2.44 -1.19
N TYR A 54 14.81 1.82 -1.02
CA TYR A 54 13.93 2.04 0.14
C TYR A 54 13.58 0.72 0.84
N ASP A 55 13.19 0.77 2.12
CA ASP A 55 12.82 -0.43 2.90
C ASP A 55 11.37 -0.47 3.39
N SER A 56 10.58 0.55 3.05
CA SER A 56 9.14 0.65 3.37
C SER A 56 8.34 -0.52 2.80
N ARG A 57 7.78 -1.35 3.68
CA ARG A 57 7.12 -2.59 3.30
C ARG A 57 5.70 -2.33 2.82
N THR A 58 5.43 -2.60 1.54
CA THR A 58 4.07 -2.53 0.98
C THR A 58 3.43 -3.93 0.97
N ILE A 59 2.19 -4.03 1.47
CA ILE A 59 1.40 -5.27 1.54
C ILE A 59 0.04 -5.00 0.90
N GLY A 60 -0.37 -5.87 -0.02
CA GLY A 60 -1.69 -5.80 -0.64
C GLY A 60 -2.67 -6.75 0.05
N SER A 61 -3.95 -6.40 0.08
CA SER A 61 -5.00 -7.25 0.61
C SER A 61 -6.34 -7.06 -0.09
N THR A 62 -6.99 -8.18 -0.42
CA THR A 62 -8.35 -8.23 -0.95
C THR A 62 -9.36 -8.33 0.19
N SER A 63 -10.14 -7.27 0.41
CA SER A 63 -11.29 -7.20 1.34
C SER A 63 -11.02 -7.58 2.80
N ASN A 64 -9.79 -7.85 3.21
CA ASN A 64 -9.45 -8.21 4.59
C ASN A 64 -8.98 -6.98 5.38
N TYR A 65 -9.94 -6.32 6.04
CA TYR A 65 -9.68 -5.15 6.87
C TYR A 65 -8.87 -5.45 8.13
N GLU A 66 -8.71 -6.69 8.58
CA GLU A 66 -7.83 -7.00 9.72
C GLU A 66 -6.38 -6.59 9.44
N MET A 67 -5.97 -6.57 8.16
CA MET A 67 -4.65 -6.10 7.75
C MET A 67 -4.42 -4.61 8.05
N THR A 68 -5.49 -3.81 8.18
CA THR A 68 -5.40 -2.35 8.43
C THR A 68 -5.33 -2.01 9.92
N LYS A 69 -5.36 -3.02 10.79
CA LYS A 69 -5.29 -2.84 12.24
C LYS A 69 -4.04 -2.06 12.63
N ASP A 70 -4.22 -1.15 13.59
CA ASP A 70 -3.18 -0.30 14.19
C ASP A 70 -2.50 0.67 13.20
N SER A 71 -3.12 0.94 12.05
CA SER A 71 -2.70 2.02 11.16
C SER A 71 -2.86 3.39 11.81
N GLU A 72 -1.79 4.19 11.81
CA GLU A 72 -1.78 5.56 12.35
C GLU A 72 -2.44 6.56 11.41
N VAL A 73 -2.37 6.30 10.10
CA VAL A 73 -3.02 7.11 9.06
C VAL A 73 -3.77 6.20 8.09
N VAL A 74 -4.97 6.62 7.69
CA VAL A 74 -5.77 5.96 6.67
C VAL A 74 -6.08 6.95 5.56
N VAL A 75 -5.66 6.63 4.33
CA VAL A 75 -5.93 7.41 3.12
C VAL A 75 -7.05 6.72 2.34
N ILE A 76 -8.18 7.38 2.18
CA ILE A 76 -9.34 6.82 1.46
C ILE A 76 -9.39 7.42 0.05
N THR A 77 -9.13 6.57 -0.94
CA THR A 77 -9.12 6.94 -2.37
C THR A 77 -10.19 6.22 -3.19
N SER A 78 -10.90 5.27 -2.56
CA SER A 78 -12.02 4.55 -3.16
C SER A 78 -13.18 5.52 -3.45
N GLY A 79 -13.56 5.60 -4.72
CA GLY A 79 -14.66 6.41 -5.25
C GLY A 79 -14.90 6.10 -6.71
#